data_AF-A0A963JZW8-F1
#
_entry.id   AF-A0A963JZW8-F1
#
_cell.length_a   1.000
_cell.length_b   1.000
_cell.length_c   1.000
_cell.angle_alpha   90.00
_cell.angle_beta   90.00
_cell.angle_gamma   90.00
#
_symmetry.space_group_name_H-M   'P 1'
#
loop_
_entity.id
_entity.type
_entity.pdbx_description
1 polymer ?
#
loop_
_entity_poly.entity_id
_entity_poly.type
_entity_poly.pdbx_seq_one_letter_code
_entity_poly.pdbx_strand_id
1 'polypeptide(L)'
;MLGTLDRYVLGQVLRPMLAAILITLLALLAERALRVVDLVIGWRGSLAIVFEMLSYLVPHYMVVALPAAFFLGIMLAIGRLSREGELDAMRAAGIGLARIARPLVLLATGVMVLHFILVSHLQPFSRYAYRAAAFAVTNASFQTLLRPQQFITLGRNTYRVEALEAEGERFAGIFLYSEANEAGSVTVTAAAGEIESRGALVPLVLHLQNGVQQFVPRPMDQTEASGNPPPPLTLRFGSFTSDLSGTEPEPFRPRGENERELT
;
A
#
# COMPACT_ATOMS: atom_id res chain seq x y z
N MET A 1 0.66 -29.77 -32.82
CA MET A 1 -0.74 -29.35 -33.00
C MET A 1 -1.54 -29.90 -31.84
N LEU A 2 -2.36 -29.06 -31.19
CA LEU A 2 -3.21 -29.48 -30.06
C LEU A 2 -4.34 -30.37 -30.60
N GLY A 3 -4.51 -31.55 -30.01
CA GLY A 3 -5.63 -32.43 -30.34
C GLY A 3 -6.96 -31.89 -29.80
N THR A 4 -8.06 -32.48 -30.25
CA THR A 4 -9.41 -32.18 -29.72
C THR A 4 -9.49 -32.42 -28.20
N LEU A 5 -8.88 -33.50 -27.72
CA LEU A 5 -8.78 -33.84 -26.30
C LEU A 5 -7.99 -32.79 -25.50
N ASP A 6 -6.87 -32.30 -26.05
CA ASP A 6 -6.06 -31.28 -25.38
C ASP A 6 -6.85 -29.98 -25.18
N ARG A 7 -7.58 -29.54 -26.23
CA ARG A 7 -8.43 -28.35 -26.17
C ARG A 7 -9.60 -28.53 -25.20
N TYR A 8 -10.16 -29.74 -25.12
CA TYR A 8 -11.22 -30.06 -24.18
C TYR A 8 -10.73 -29.97 -22.73
N VAL A 9 -9.60 -30.61 -22.40
CA VAL A 9 -9.00 -30.55 -21.06
C VAL A 9 -8.62 -29.12 -20.69
N LEU A 10 -8.04 -28.35 -21.62
CA LEU A 10 -7.77 -26.92 -21.41
C LEU A 10 -9.05 -26.15 -21.07
N GLY A 11 -10.11 -26.35 -21.83
CA GLY A 11 -11.40 -25.67 -21.60
C GLY A 11 -12.02 -26.01 -20.25
N GLN A 12 -11.86 -27.25 -19.79
CA GLN A 12 -12.32 -27.69 -18.46
C GLN A 12 -11.56 -27.01 -17.32
N VAL A 13 -10.28 -26.66 -17.51
CA VAL A 13 -9.47 -25.94 -16.50
C VAL A 13 -9.65 -24.43 -16.59
N LEU A 14 -9.71 -23.87 -17.80
CA LEU A 14 -9.74 -22.41 -18.02
C LEU A 14 -11.00 -21.78 -17.42
N ARG A 15 -12.15 -22.43 -17.55
CA ARG A 15 -13.43 -21.93 -17.02
C ARG A 15 -13.41 -21.74 -15.50
N PRO A 16 -13.13 -22.78 -14.67
CA PRO A 16 -13.05 -22.62 -13.22
C PRO A 16 -11.88 -21.73 -12.80
N MET A 17 -10.74 -21.75 -13.52
CA MET A 17 -9.62 -20.86 -13.25
C MET A 17 -10.03 -19.38 -13.40
N LEU A 18 -10.64 -19.00 -14.52
CA LEU A 18 -11.08 -17.62 -14.77
C LEU A 18 -12.16 -17.18 -13.77
N ALA A 19 -13.09 -18.07 -13.42
CA ALA A 19 -14.08 -17.80 -12.39
C ALA A 19 -13.42 -17.56 -11.02
N ALA A 20 -12.45 -18.38 -10.64
CA ALA A 20 -11.71 -18.22 -9.39
C ALA A 20 -10.91 -16.90 -9.37
N ILE A 21 -10.21 -16.56 -10.46
CA ILE A 21 -9.52 -15.26 -10.59
C ILE A 21 -10.51 -14.11 -10.39
N LEU A 22 -11.64 -14.13 -11.09
CA LEU A 22 -12.63 -13.06 -11.03
C LEU A 22 -13.19 -12.89 -9.62
N ILE A 23 -13.60 -14.00 -8.98
CA ILE A 23 -14.17 -13.98 -7.63
C ILE A 23 -13.14 -13.47 -6.62
N THR A 24 -11.91 -13.99 -6.65
CA THR A 24 -10.84 -13.58 -5.74
C THR A 24 -10.46 -12.12 -5.96
N LEU A 25 -10.36 -11.66 -7.23
CA LEU A 25 -10.03 -10.28 -7.55
C LEU A 25 -11.11 -9.32 -7.04
N LEU A 26 -12.39 -9.63 -7.27
CA LEU A 26 -13.50 -8.82 -6.78
C LEU A 26 -13.53 -8.77 -5.26
N ALA A 27 -13.29 -9.90 -4.58
CA ALA A 27 -13.25 -9.95 -3.12
C ALA A 27 -12.13 -9.07 -2.55
N LEU A 28 -10.91 -9.17 -3.10
CA LEU A 28 -9.74 -8.38 -2.65
C LEU A 28 -9.92 -6.89 -2.94
N LEU A 29 -10.47 -6.54 -4.11
CA LEU A 29 -10.77 -5.16 -4.45
C LEU A 29 -11.86 -4.58 -3.55
N ALA A 30 -12.91 -5.34 -3.26
CA ALA A 30 -13.98 -4.91 -2.35
C ALA A 30 -13.46 -4.66 -0.93
N GLU A 31 -12.60 -5.55 -0.41
CA GLU A 31 -11.92 -5.35 0.89
C GLU A 31 -11.13 -4.03 0.92
N ARG A 32 -10.44 -3.72 -0.19
CA ARG A 32 -9.61 -2.52 -0.27
C ARG A 32 -10.37 -1.25 -0.62
N ALA A 33 -11.54 -1.36 -1.26
CA ALA A 33 -12.36 -0.24 -1.69
C ALA A 33 -12.76 0.67 -0.51
N LEU A 34 -13.17 0.09 0.62
CA LEU A 34 -13.52 0.87 1.81
C LEU A 34 -12.37 1.77 2.27
N ARG A 35 -11.15 1.21 2.38
CA ARG A 35 -9.95 1.98 2.76
C ARG A 35 -9.60 3.08 1.75
N VAL A 36 -9.81 2.84 0.46
CA VAL A 36 -9.57 3.87 -0.58
C VAL A 36 -10.62 4.96 -0.49
N VAL A 37 -11.89 4.61 -0.24
CA VAL A 37 -12.96 5.57 -0.02
C VAL A 37 -12.67 6.43 1.20
N ASP A 38 -12.29 5.84 2.34
CA ASP A 38 -11.94 6.57 3.56
C ASP A 38 -10.78 7.57 3.33
N LEU A 39 -9.77 7.17 2.55
CA LEU A 39 -8.66 8.06 2.17
C LEU A 39 -9.15 9.26 1.34
N VAL A 40 -10.16 9.06 0.49
CA VAL A 40 -10.66 10.04 -0.46
C VAL A 40 -11.77 10.92 0.14
N ILE A 41 -12.49 10.49 1.18
CA ILE A 41 -13.59 11.26 1.79
C ILE A 41 -13.12 12.63 2.32
N GLY A 42 -11.86 12.74 2.78
CA GLY A 42 -11.28 14.02 3.20
C GLY A 42 -10.93 14.97 2.04
N TRP A 43 -10.93 14.46 0.81
CA TRP A 43 -10.64 15.19 -0.41
C TRP A 43 -11.94 15.58 -1.12
N ARG A 44 -12.00 16.78 -1.70
CA ARG A 44 -13.16 17.24 -2.51
C ARG A 44 -13.26 16.56 -3.88
N GLY A 45 -12.64 15.40 -4.04
CA GLY A 45 -12.51 14.71 -5.31
C GLY A 45 -13.75 13.98 -5.77
N SER A 46 -13.79 13.73 -7.08
CA SER A 46 -14.81 12.87 -7.69
C SER A 46 -14.59 11.40 -7.34
N LEU A 47 -15.67 10.62 -7.27
CA LEU A 47 -15.66 9.16 -7.11
C LEU A 47 -14.79 8.45 -8.18
N ALA A 48 -14.51 9.13 -9.29
CA ALA A 48 -13.60 8.66 -10.34
C ALA A 48 -12.20 8.30 -9.81
N ILE A 49 -11.66 9.03 -8.83
CA ILE A 49 -10.32 8.75 -8.27
C ILE A 49 -10.29 7.39 -7.55
N VAL A 50 -11.41 6.99 -6.94
CA VAL A 50 -11.52 5.71 -6.23
C VAL A 50 -11.39 4.57 -7.23
N PHE A 51 -12.11 4.66 -8.36
CA PHE A 51 -12.01 3.67 -9.43
C PHE A 51 -10.63 3.65 -10.08
N GLU A 52 -10.00 4.81 -10.28
CA GLU A 52 -8.62 4.90 -10.77
C GLU A 52 -7.66 4.20 -9.81
N MET A 53 -7.71 4.52 -8.52
CA MET A 53 -6.86 3.90 -7.50
C MET A 53 -7.10 2.39 -7.39
N LEU A 54 -8.35 1.94 -7.47
CA LEU A 54 -8.68 0.51 -7.49
C LEU A 54 -8.16 -0.20 -8.75
N SER A 55 -8.17 0.48 -9.90
CA SER A 55 -7.63 -0.07 -11.14
C SER A 55 -6.11 -0.32 -11.05
N TYR A 56 -5.38 0.56 -10.37
CA TYR A 56 -3.95 0.35 -10.11
C TYR A 56 -3.67 -0.88 -9.24
N LEU A 57 -4.63 -1.34 -8.44
CA LEU A 57 -4.47 -2.53 -7.59
C LEU A 57 -4.71 -3.84 -8.33
N VAL A 58 -5.37 -3.81 -9.50
CA VAL A 58 -5.73 -5.02 -10.24
C VAL A 58 -4.51 -5.90 -10.53
N PRO A 59 -3.38 -5.40 -11.09
CA PRO A 59 -2.23 -6.25 -11.37
C PRO A 59 -1.56 -6.79 -10.11
N HIS A 60 -1.58 -6.02 -9.02
CA HIS A 60 -1.04 -6.47 -7.75
C HIS A 60 -1.82 -7.67 -7.19
N TYR A 61 -3.15 -7.62 -7.21
CA TYR A 61 -3.97 -8.74 -6.75
C TYR A 61 -4.00 -9.91 -7.73
N MET A 62 -3.83 -9.64 -9.04
CA MET A 62 -3.68 -10.69 -10.05
C MET A 62 -2.48 -11.60 -9.75
N VAL A 63 -1.35 -11.05 -9.28
CA VAL A 63 -0.16 -11.84 -8.89
C VAL A 63 -0.46 -12.85 -7.79
N VAL A 64 -1.33 -12.50 -6.84
CA VAL A 64 -1.72 -13.36 -5.72
C VAL A 64 -2.82 -14.34 -6.13
N ALA A 65 -3.80 -13.87 -6.92
CA ALA A 65 -4.94 -14.68 -7.34
C ALA A 65 -4.56 -15.74 -8.38
N LEU A 66 -3.64 -15.45 -9.30
CA LEU A 66 -3.34 -16.30 -10.45
C LEU A 66 -2.84 -17.71 -10.05
N PRO A 67 -1.86 -17.90 -9.13
CA PRO A 67 -1.40 -19.23 -8.73
C PRO A 67 -2.49 -20.03 -7.98
N ALA A 68 -3.21 -19.36 -7.07
CA ALA A 68 -4.29 -19.99 -6.31
C ALA A 68 -5.43 -20.44 -7.23
N ALA A 69 -5.85 -19.59 -8.16
CA ALA A 69 -6.90 -19.90 -9.13
C ALA A 69 -6.46 -20.96 -10.14
N PHE A 70 -5.19 -20.99 -10.54
CA PHE A 70 -4.65 -22.04 -11.40
C PHE A 70 -4.71 -23.41 -10.71
N PHE A 71 -4.25 -23.49 -9.46
CA PHE A 71 -4.34 -24.71 -8.66
C PHE A 71 -5.79 -25.18 -8.49
N LEU A 72 -6.68 -24.26 -8.10
CA LEU A 72 -8.09 -24.56 -7.87
C LEU A 72 -8.81 -24.95 -9.18
N GLY A 73 -8.47 -24.29 -10.29
CA GLY A 73 -8.97 -24.61 -11.62
C GLY A 73 -8.59 -26.03 -12.05
N ILE A 74 -7.33 -26.44 -11.84
CA ILE A 74 -6.89 -27.82 -12.11
C ILE A 74 -7.63 -28.81 -11.22
N MET A 75 -7.71 -28.53 -9.91
CA MET A 75 -8.34 -29.44 -8.96
C MET A 75 -9.82 -29.67 -9.29
N LEU A 76 -10.55 -28.60 -9.61
CA LEU A 76 -11.96 -28.69 -10.00
C LEU A 76 -12.16 -29.41 -11.34
N ALA A 77 -11.30 -29.14 -12.33
CA ALA A 77 -11.37 -29.79 -13.63
C ALA A 77 -11.11 -31.29 -13.52
N ILE A 78 -9.98 -31.70 -12.91
CA ILE A 78 -9.64 -33.11 -12.70
C ILE A 78 -10.71 -33.79 -11.85
N GLY A 79 -11.21 -33.12 -10.80
CA GLY A 79 -12.29 -33.63 -9.98
C GLY A 79 -13.59 -33.87 -10.77
N ARG A 80 -13.92 -33.02 -11.75
CA ARG A 80 -15.05 -33.25 -12.67
C ARG A 80 -14.81 -34.43 -13.60
N LEU A 81 -13.67 -34.45 -14.30
CA LEU A 81 -13.28 -35.55 -15.19
C LEU A 81 -13.29 -36.91 -14.47
N SER A 82 -12.89 -36.94 -13.19
CA SER A 82 -12.92 -38.15 -12.38
C SER A 82 -14.33 -38.56 -11.96
N ARG A 83 -15.19 -37.62 -11.52
CA ARG A 83 -16.57 -37.93 -11.11
C ARG A 83 -17.45 -38.38 -12.28
N GLU A 84 -17.20 -37.84 -13.47
CA GLU A 84 -17.94 -38.18 -14.69
C GLU A 84 -17.38 -39.45 -15.37
N GLY A 85 -16.35 -40.08 -14.81
CA GLY A 85 -15.72 -41.29 -15.36
C GLY A 85 -14.92 -41.05 -16.64
N GLU A 86 -14.77 -39.79 -17.09
CA GLU A 86 -14.03 -39.44 -18.30
C GLU A 86 -12.55 -39.79 -18.18
N LEU A 87 -11.97 -39.60 -16.98
CA LEU A 87 -10.57 -39.94 -16.73
C LEU A 87 -10.32 -41.45 -16.88
N ASP A 88 -11.24 -42.27 -16.38
CA ASP A 88 -11.15 -43.73 -16.48
C ASP A 88 -11.40 -44.21 -17.92
N ALA A 89 -12.37 -43.60 -18.63
CA ALA A 89 -12.63 -43.87 -20.04
C ALA A 89 -11.42 -43.56 -20.92
N MET A 90 -10.73 -42.42 -20.69
CA MET A 90 -9.49 -42.08 -21.40
C MET A 90 -8.39 -43.12 -21.14
N ARG A 91 -8.23 -43.56 -19.89
CA ARG A 91 -7.24 -44.59 -19.53
C ARG A 91 -7.57 -45.95 -20.14
N ALA A 92 -8.84 -46.34 -20.17
CA ALA A 92 -9.31 -47.56 -20.81
C ALA A 92 -9.10 -47.53 -22.34
N ALA A 93 -9.17 -46.34 -22.95
CA ALA A 93 -8.82 -46.13 -24.36
C ALA A 93 -7.30 -46.13 -24.64
N GLY A 94 -6.47 -46.47 -23.66
CA GLY A 94 -5.00 -46.55 -23.79
C GLY A 94 -4.28 -45.21 -23.67
N ILE A 95 -4.98 -44.13 -23.28
CA ILE A 95 -4.35 -42.82 -23.11
C ILE A 95 -3.63 -42.78 -21.76
N GLY A 96 -2.30 -42.75 -21.79
CA GLY A 96 -1.48 -42.63 -20.60
C GLY A 96 -1.66 -41.29 -19.86
N LEU A 97 -1.51 -41.31 -18.54
CA LEU A 97 -1.68 -40.13 -17.68
C LEU A 97 -0.77 -38.96 -18.08
N ALA A 98 0.46 -39.26 -18.54
CA ALA A 98 1.39 -38.25 -19.04
C ALA A 98 0.85 -37.51 -20.29
N ARG A 99 0.09 -38.19 -21.16
CA ARG A 99 -0.55 -37.55 -22.34
C ARG A 99 -1.65 -36.59 -21.90
N ILE A 100 -2.44 -36.98 -20.89
CA ILE A 100 -3.51 -36.15 -20.31
C ILE A 100 -2.91 -34.92 -19.58
N ALA A 101 -1.74 -35.07 -18.97
CA ALA A 101 -1.05 -33.98 -18.27
C ALA A 101 -0.36 -32.96 -19.22
N ARG A 102 0.02 -33.33 -20.45
CA ARG A 102 0.64 -32.41 -21.42
C ARG A 102 -0.11 -31.08 -21.62
N PRO A 103 -1.42 -31.07 -21.88
CA PRO A 103 -2.18 -29.81 -21.98
C PRO A 103 -2.12 -28.97 -20.69
N LEU A 104 -2.10 -29.61 -19.52
CA LEU A 104 -1.97 -28.92 -18.23
C LEU A 104 -0.59 -28.28 -18.06
N VAL A 105 0.47 -28.99 -18.46
CA VAL A 105 1.85 -28.45 -18.43
C VAL A 105 1.99 -27.28 -19.40
N LEU A 106 1.40 -27.36 -20.60
CA LEU A 106 1.40 -26.24 -21.53
C LEU A 106 0.68 -25.02 -20.92
N LEU A 107 -0.48 -25.24 -20.29
CA LEU A 107 -1.18 -24.18 -19.57
C LEU A 107 -0.33 -23.61 -18.41
N ALA A 108 0.34 -24.47 -17.64
CA ALA A 108 1.24 -24.07 -16.56
C ALA A 108 2.36 -23.17 -17.07
N THR A 109 2.98 -23.51 -18.22
CA THR A 109 4.02 -22.66 -18.83
C THR A 109 3.48 -21.30 -19.25
N GLY A 110 2.25 -21.25 -19.81
CA GLY A 110 1.61 -19.97 -20.15
C GLY A 110 1.29 -19.12 -18.92
N VAL A 111 0.75 -19.75 -17.87
CA VAL A 111 0.47 -19.08 -16.58
C VAL A 111 1.76 -18.60 -15.92
N MET A 112 2.85 -19.38 -15.98
CA MET A 112 4.17 -19.00 -15.47
C MET A 112 4.71 -17.77 -16.20
N VAL A 113 4.66 -17.73 -17.53
CA VAL A 113 5.12 -16.57 -18.31
C VAL A 113 4.27 -15.34 -17.98
N LEU A 114 2.95 -15.50 -17.90
CA LEU A 114 2.05 -14.41 -17.51
C LEU A 114 2.35 -13.89 -16.10
N HIS A 115 2.57 -14.81 -15.15
CA HIS A 115 2.91 -14.48 -13.77
C HIS A 115 4.24 -13.74 -13.69
N PHE A 116 5.25 -14.21 -14.42
CA PHE A 116 6.54 -13.55 -14.52
C PHE A 116 6.42 -12.11 -15.04
N ILE A 117 5.64 -11.88 -16.11
CA ILE A 117 5.37 -10.54 -16.65
C ILE A 117 4.64 -9.67 -15.61
N LEU A 118 3.66 -10.23 -14.91
CA LEU A 118 2.91 -9.53 -13.88
C LEU A 118 3.82 -9.06 -12.74
N VAL A 119 4.67 -9.95 -12.20
CA VAL A 119 5.56 -9.63 -11.09
C VAL A 119 6.67 -8.66 -11.51
N SER A 120 7.31 -8.92 -12.66
CA SER A 120 8.47 -8.14 -13.10
C SER A 120 8.14 -6.74 -13.60
N HIS A 121 7.01 -6.55 -14.29
CA HIS A 121 6.67 -5.28 -14.92
C HIS A 121 5.40 -4.68 -14.32
N LEU A 122 4.26 -5.37 -14.41
CA LEU A 122 2.98 -4.71 -14.10
C LEU A 122 2.82 -4.37 -12.62
N GLN A 123 3.23 -5.27 -11.72
CA GLN A 123 3.12 -5.09 -10.27
C GLN A 123 3.91 -3.87 -9.75
N PRO A 124 5.19 -3.65 -10.10
CA PRO A 124 5.91 -2.47 -9.64
C PRO A 124 5.30 -1.17 -10.17
N PHE A 125 4.92 -1.11 -11.46
CA PHE A 125 4.25 0.07 -12.02
C PHE A 125 2.92 0.38 -11.31
N SER A 126 2.09 -0.63 -11.11
CA SER A 126 0.83 -0.53 -10.39
C SER A 126 1.00 -0.04 -8.94
N ARG A 127 1.97 -0.61 -8.21
CA ARG A 127 2.25 -0.21 -6.83
C ARG A 127 2.75 1.22 -6.75
N TYR A 128 3.60 1.63 -7.69
CA TYR A 128 4.06 3.00 -7.78
C TYR A 128 2.91 3.97 -8.08
N ALA A 129 2.11 3.70 -9.11
CA ALA A 129 0.97 4.54 -9.48
C ALA A 129 -0.04 4.68 -8.33
N TYR A 130 -0.34 3.58 -7.63
CA TYR A 130 -1.21 3.63 -6.45
C TYR A 130 -0.63 4.47 -5.32
N ARG A 131 0.67 4.32 -5.00
CA ARG A 131 1.33 5.12 -3.95
C ARG A 131 1.36 6.59 -4.32
N ALA A 132 1.66 6.91 -5.57
CA ALA A 132 1.62 8.26 -6.12
C ALA A 132 0.23 8.90 -5.97
N ALA A 133 -0.82 8.18 -6.38
CA ALA A 133 -2.19 8.65 -6.25
C ALA A 133 -2.62 8.83 -4.78
N ALA A 134 -2.30 7.86 -3.92
CA ALA A 134 -2.60 7.95 -2.50
C ALA A 134 -1.91 9.15 -1.84
N PHE A 135 -0.63 9.36 -2.17
CA PHE A 135 0.17 10.46 -1.67
C PHE A 135 -0.36 11.82 -2.15
N ALA A 136 -0.73 11.94 -3.42
CA ALA A 136 -1.35 13.16 -3.96
C ALA A 136 -2.68 13.50 -3.27
N VAL A 137 -3.53 12.49 -3.03
CA VAL A 137 -4.81 12.67 -2.31
C VAL A 137 -4.56 13.10 -0.86
N THR A 138 -3.60 12.49 -0.17
CA THR A 138 -3.26 12.85 1.21
C THR A 138 -2.69 14.26 1.32
N ASN A 139 -1.73 14.64 0.47
CA ASN A 139 -1.15 15.98 0.48
C ASN A 139 -2.18 17.08 0.16
N ALA A 140 -3.01 16.87 -0.86
CA ALA A 140 -4.05 17.82 -1.23
C ALA A 140 -5.12 17.96 -0.13
N SER A 141 -5.48 16.85 0.51
CA SER A 141 -6.40 16.87 1.66
C SER A 141 -5.79 17.60 2.84
N PHE A 142 -4.50 17.41 3.13
CA PHE A 142 -3.81 18.06 4.25
C PHE A 142 -3.80 19.60 4.11
N GLN A 143 -3.48 20.13 2.92
CA GLN A 143 -3.57 21.59 2.65
C GLN A 143 -4.99 22.12 2.85
N THR A 144 -6.02 21.33 2.52
CA THR A 144 -7.43 21.71 2.68
C THR A 144 -7.92 21.57 4.12
N LEU A 145 -7.36 20.63 4.88
CA LEU A 145 -7.76 20.27 6.24
C LEU A 145 -7.09 21.16 7.30
N LEU A 146 -5.95 21.80 7.01
CA LEU A 146 -5.29 22.80 7.86
C LEU A 146 -6.19 24.03 8.04
N ARG A 147 -7.22 23.89 8.88
CA ARG A 147 -8.05 25.00 9.34
C ARG A 147 -7.40 25.62 10.58
N PRO A 148 -7.31 26.96 10.65
CA PRO A 148 -6.85 27.65 11.84
C PRO A 148 -7.57 27.14 13.10
N GLN A 149 -6.82 26.96 14.18
CA GLN A 149 -7.29 26.61 15.52
C GLN A 149 -7.90 25.20 15.68
N GLN A 150 -7.74 24.30 14.71
CA GLN A 150 -8.17 22.90 14.86
C GLN A 150 -6.98 21.97 15.07
N PHE A 151 -7.12 21.04 16.02
CA PHE A 151 -6.18 19.93 16.19
C PHE A 151 -6.54 18.83 15.19
N ILE A 152 -5.55 18.42 14.39
CA ILE A 152 -5.69 17.33 13.41
C ILE A 152 -4.71 16.23 13.78
N THR A 153 -5.23 15.04 14.04
CA THR A 153 -4.41 13.86 14.35
C THR A 153 -4.26 13.01 13.09
N LEU A 154 -3.05 12.91 12.55
CA LEU A 154 -2.70 11.99 11.46
C LEU A 154 -1.78 10.90 12.00
N GLY A 155 -2.29 9.67 12.07
CA GLY A 155 -1.54 8.55 12.62
C GLY A 155 -1.19 8.76 14.10
N ARG A 156 0.09 9.04 14.38
CA ARG A 156 0.62 9.26 15.74
C ARG A 156 1.03 10.71 16.02
N ASN A 157 0.82 11.58 15.04
CA ASN A 157 1.21 12.99 15.12
C ASN A 157 -0.04 13.86 15.16
N THR A 158 -0.06 14.81 16.08
CA THR A 158 -1.13 15.81 16.22
C THR A 158 -0.57 17.16 15.82
N TYR A 159 -1.23 17.81 14.87
CA TYR A 159 -0.86 19.12 14.35
C TYR A 159 -1.94 20.14 14.72
N ARG A 160 -1.52 21.34 15.09
CA ARG A 160 -2.40 22.51 15.19
C ARG A 160 -1.67 23.73 14.67
N VAL A 161 -2.38 24.53 13.88
CA VAL A 161 -1.89 25.81 13.36
C VAL A 161 -2.82 26.92 13.83
N GLU A 162 -2.26 28.05 14.27
CA GLU A 162 -3.02 29.17 14.84
C GLU A 162 -3.64 30.07 13.77
N ALA A 163 -2.88 30.39 12.73
CA ALA A 163 -3.37 31.14 11.58
C ALA A 163 -2.68 30.67 10.30
N LEU A 164 -3.46 30.53 9.22
CA LEU A 164 -2.96 30.34 7.87
C LEU A 164 -3.04 31.68 7.14
N GLU A 165 -1.97 32.08 6.47
CA GLU A 165 -1.99 33.24 5.57
C GLU A 165 -2.70 32.86 4.25
N ALA A 166 -3.24 33.85 3.53
CA ALA A 166 -4.21 33.64 2.44
C ALA A 166 -3.73 32.78 1.26
N GLU A 167 -2.42 32.54 1.16
CA GLU A 167 -1.79 31.74 0.11
C GLU A 167 -1.50 30.28 0.54
N GLY A 168 -1.76 29.93 1.81
CA GLY A 168 -1.65 28.55 2.31
C GLY A 168 -0.22 28.02 2.50
N GLU A 169 0.79 28.74 2.02
CA GLU A 169 2.20 28.40 2.18
C GLU A 169 2.79 28.88 3.50
N ARG A 170 2.25 29.97 4.08
CA ARG A 170 2.73 30.53 5.36
C ARG A 170 1.72 30.37 6.47
N PHE A 171 2.23 30.04 7.64
CA PHE A 171 1.42 29.91 8.84
C PHE A 171 2.11 30.51 10.07
N ALA A 172 1.28 31.06 10.96
CA ALA A 172 1.70 31.56 12.25
C ALA A 172 1.26 30.59 13.35
N GLY A 173 2.15 30.35 14.30
CA GLY A 173 1.91 29.50 15.47
C GLY A 173 1.60 28.05 15.11
N ILE A 174 2.63 27.19 15.04
CA ILE A 174 2.44 25.74 14.89
C ILE A 174 2.73 25.02 16.20
N PHE A 175 1.89 24.02 16.47
CA PHE A 175 2.08 23.04 17.52
C PHE A 175 2.05 21.65 16.88
N LEU A 176 3.13 20.90 17.06
CA LEU A 176 3.30 19.53 16.59
C LEU A 176 3.59 18.66 17.80
N TYR A 177 2.81 17.62 17.96
CA TYR A 177 3.04 16.58 18.96
C TYR A 177 3.22 15.25 18.23
N SER A 178 4.29 14.52 18.53
CA SER A 178 4.57 13.20 17.96
C SER A 178 4.91 12.22 19.08
N GLU A 179 4.25 11.07 19.09
CA GLU A 179 4.59 9.98 20.00
C GLU A 179 5.57 9.00 19.33
N ALA A 180 6.81 8.92 19.82
CA ALA A 180 7.79 7.92 19.39
C ALA A 180 7.59 6.64 20.23
N ASN A 181 7.43 5.49 19.57
CA ASN A 181 6.95 4.25 20.22
C ASN A 181 7.82 3.80 21.41
N GLU A 182 9.14 4.01 21.32
CA GLU A 182 10.11 3.46 22.27
C GLU A 182 10.98 4.54 22.93
N ALA A 183 11.00 5.77 22.42
CA ALA A 183 11.90 6.83 22.89
C ALA A 183 11.22 7.88 23.79
N GLY A 184 9.90 8.10 23.66
CA GLY A 184 9.20 9.18 24.37
C GLY A 184 8.25 9.98 23.47
N SER A 185 7.83 11.15 23.92
CA SER A 185 7.06 12.10 23.10
C SER A 185 7.89 13.34 22.74
N VAL A 186 7.70 13.83 21.51
CA VAL A 186 8.32 15.06 21.02
C VAL A 186 7.20 16.08 20.81
N THR A 187 7.36 17.26 21.41
CA THR A 187 6.50 18.42 21.18
C THR A 187 7.33 19.53 20.55
N VAL A 188 6.89 20.05 19.41
CA VAL A 188 7.52 21.18 18.72
C VAL A 188 6.54 22.33 18.63
N THR A 189 6.95 23.50 19.09
CA THR A 189 6.18 24.75 18.95
C THR A 189 7.03 25.80 18.24
N ALA A 190 6.50 26.46 17.22
CA ALA A 190 7.23 27.53 16.51
C ALA A 190 6.33 28.72 16.21
N ALA A 191 6.93 29.92 16.22
CA ALA A 191 6.21 31.19 16.04
C ALA A 191 5.72 31.39 14.59
N ALA A 192 6.54 30.99 13.63
CA ALA A 192 6.20 31.06 12.21
C ALA A 192 6.70 29.81 11.49
N GLY A 193 6.05 29.46 10.40
CA GLY A 193 6.57 28.46 9.50
C GLY A 193 6.02 28.57 8.08
N GLU A 194 6.71 27.89 7.18
CA GLU A 194 6.41 27.84 5.76
C GLU A 194 6.29 26.37 5.33
N ILE A 195 5.27 26.09 4.52
CA ILE A 195 5.02 24.80 3.90
C ILE A 195 5.65 24.85 2.51
N GLU A 196 6.79 24.18 2.33
CA GLU A 196 7.34 23.99 0.99
C GLU A 196 6.73 22.73 0.38
N SER A 197 5.80 22.92 -0.57
CA SER A 197 5.26 21.82 -1.37
C SER A 197 6.14 21.60 -2.60
N ARG A 198 7.17 20.76 -2.48
CA ARG A 198 8.13 20.47 -3.58
C ARG A 198 7.57 19.47 -4.61
N GLY A 199 6.31 19.67 -5.03
CA GLY A 199 5.60 18.87 -6.02
C GLY A 199 4.73 17.74 -5.44
N ALA A 200 3.87 17.17 -6.28
CA ALA A 200 2.82 16.23 -5.87
C ALA A 200 3.31 14.87 -5.33
N LEU A 201 4.62 14.58 -5.40
CA LEU A 201 5.25 13.31 -5.00
C LEU A 201 6.30 13.47 -3.89
N VAL A 202 6.55 14.70 -3.42
CA VAL A 202 7.53 14.97 -2.37
C VAL A 202 6.80 15.20 -1.05
N PRO A 203 7.22 14.57 0.07
CA PRO A 203 6.67 14.85 1.39
C PRO A 203 6.63 16.36 1.64
N LEU A 204 5.53 16.80 2.23
CA LEU A 204 5.32 18.20 2.54
C LEU A 204 6.32 18.58 3.64
N VAL A 205 7.18 19.56 3.38
CA VAL A 205 8.24 19.97 4.32
C VAL A 205 7.82 21.22 5.06
N LEU A 206 7.95 21.20 6.39
CA LEU A 206 7.70 22.36 7.25
C LEU A 206 9.03 23.04 7.59
N HIS A 207 9.19 24.27 7.14
CA HIS A 207 10.26 25.16 7.57
C HIS A 207 9.76 25.97 8.75
N LEU A 208 10.21 25.63 9.96
CA LEU A 208 9.84 26.28 11.20
C LEU A 208 10.88 27.33 11.59
N GLN A 209 10.42 28.49 12.05
CA GLN A 209 11.27 29.58 12.50
C GLN A 209 10.95 29.95 13.94
N ASN A 210 12.02 30.19 14.71
CA ASN A 210 11.98 30.62 16.11
C ASN A 210 11.07 29.74 16.96
N GLY A 211 11.50 28.51 17.22
CA GLY A 211 10.73 27.52 17.93
C GLY A 211 11.49 26.81 19.04
N VAL A 212 10.73 25.98 19.75
CA VAL A 212 11.18 25.17 20.87
C VAL A 212 10.72 23.74 20.61
N GLN A 213 11.65 22.80 20.70
CA GLN A 213 11.40 21.37 20.70
C GLN A 213 11.59 20.85 22.11
N GLN A 214 10.64 20.08 22.60
CA GLN A 214 10.67 19.42 23.89
C GLN A 214 10.56 17.91 23.68
N PHE A 215 11.54 17.17 24.18
CA PHE A 215 11.53 15.72 24.19
C PHE A 215 11.29 15.22 25.62
N VAL A 216 10.27 14.39 25.78
CA VAL A 216 9.88 13.77 27.04
C VAL A 216 10.15 12.27 26.92
N PRO A 217 11.28 11.76 27.47
CA PRO A 217 11.59 10.34 27.37
C PRO A 217 10.57 9.49 28.13
N ARG A 218 10.20 8.33 27.56
CA ARG A 218 9.35 7.35 28.26
C ARG A 218 10.23 6.58 29.27
N PRO A 219 9.81 6.39 30.54
CA PRO A 219 10.58 5.62 31.50
C PRO A 219 10.78 4.17 30.99
N MET A 220 12.01 3.67 31.02
CA MET A 220 12.33 2.31 30.53
C MET A 220 11.85 1.21 31.49
N ASP A 221 11.74 1.49 32.79
CA ASP A 221 11.30 0.56 33.81
C ASP A 221 9.99 1.00 34.48
N GLN A 222 9.04 0.06 34.64
CA GLN A 222 7.79 0.30 35.37
C GLN A 222 8.02 0.62 36.86
N THR A 223 9.20 0.29 37.39
CA THR A 223 9.63 0.61 38.75
C THR A 223 10.03 2.08 38.92
N GLU A 224 10.47 2.75 37.84
CA GLU A 224 10.80 4.19 37.82
C GLU A 224 9.56 5.08 37.65
N ALA A 225 8.42 4.51 37.26
CA ALA A 225 7.15 5.24 37.11
C ALA A 225 6.61 5.78 38.46
N SER A 226 7.13 5.30 39.59
CA SER A 226 6.83 5.81 40.94
C SER A 226 7.78 6.94 41.39
N GLY A 227 8.83 7.23 40.62
CA GLY A 227 9.79 8.32 40.85
C GLY A 227 9.45 9.58 40.05
N ASN A 228 10.16 10.68 40.34
CA ASN A 228 10.03 11.93 39.58
C ASN A 228 10.40 11.65 38.11
N PRO A 229 9.54 11.98 37.11
CA PRO A 229 9.84 11.69 35.71
C PRO A 229 11.14 12.36 35.28
N PRO A 230 11.91 11.75 34.36
CA PRO A 230 13.12 12.35 33.82
C PRO A 230 12.82 13.77 33.27
N PRO A 231 13.69 14.76 33.54
CA PRO A 231 13.44 16.12 33.10
C PRO A 231 13.35 16.18 31.57
N PRO A 232 12.41 16.98 31.02
CA PRO A 232 12.26 17.08 29.59
C PRO A 232 13.48 17.78 28.97
N LEU A 233 14.02 17.21 27.89
CA LEU A 233 15.07 17.85 27.11
C LEU A 233 14.44 18.92 26.22
N THR A 234 14.84 20.18 26.42
CA THR A 234 14.31 21.32 25.65
C THR A 234 15.40 21.90 24.76
N LEU A 235 15.14 21.97 23.45
CA LEU A 235 16.04 22.50 22.44
C LEU A 235 15.38 23.72 21.79
N ARG A 236 16.07 24.87 21.81
CA ARG A 236 15.61 26.09 21.12
C ARG A 236 16.31 26.19 19.78
N PHE A 237 15.55 26.47 18.71
CA PHE A 237 16.08 26.58 17.36
C PHE A 237 15.66 27.90 16.70
N GLY A 238 16.56 28.47 15.89
CA GLY A 238 16.26 29.61 15.02
C GLY A 238 15.55 29.19 13.74
N SER A 239 16.01 28.10 13.12
CA SER A 239 15.38 27.45 11.96
C SER A 239 15.40 25.94 12.16
N PHE A 240 14.28 25.27 11.91
CA PHE A 240 14.16 23.82 11.97
C PHE A 240 13.33 23.33 10.81
N THR A 241 13.82 22.30 10.12
CA THR A 241 13.09 21.69 9.01
C THR A 241 12.57 20.35 9.49
N SER A 242 11.24 20.22 9.59
CA SER A 242 10.57 18.98 9.96
C SER A 242 9.84 18.42 8.74
N ASP A 243 10.05 17.15 8.43
CA ASP A 243 9.11 16.43 7.57
C ASP A 243 7.84 16.12 8.39
N LEU A 244 6.67 16.32 7.77
CA LEU A 244 5.35 15.96 8.30
C LEU A 244 5.15 14.45 8.45
N SER A 245 6.05 13.62 7.91
CA SER A 245 6.02 12.16 8.02
C SER A 245 6.43 11.62 9.40
N GLY A 246 7.02 12.46 10.29
CA GLY A 246 7.43 12.03 11.64
C GLY A 246 8.57 11.01 11.67
N THR A 247 9.12 10.66 10.51
CA THR A 247 10.37 9.93 10.38
C THR A 247 11.43 10.93 9.95
N GLU A 248 12.54 11.02 10.68
CA GLU A 248 13.72 11.66 10.11
C GLU A 248 13.93 11.10 8.70
N PRO A 249 14.16 11.94 7.68
CA PRO A 249 14.51 11.43 6.38
C PRO A 249 15.83 10.69 6.57
N GLU A 250 15.81 9.35 6.57
CA GLU A 250 17.02 8.65 6.20
C GLU A 250 17.45 9.28 4.88
N PRO A 251 18.68 9.84 4.80
CA PRO A 251 19.14 10.54 3.62
C PRO A 251 18.91 9.62 2.44
N PHE A 252 18.31 10.14 1.35
CA PHE A 252 18.04 9.38 0.12
C PHE A 252 19.26 8.53 -0.22
N ARG A 253 19.19 7.23 0.10
CA ARG A 253 20.28 6.31 -0.15
C ARG A 253 20.29 6.02 -1.65
N PRO A 254 21.47 5.97 -2.28
CA PRO A 254 21.57 5.41 -3.62
C PRO A 254 21.04 3.96 -3.60
N ARG A 255 20.29 3.57 -4.64
CA ARG A 255 19.70 2.22 -4.79
C ARG A 255 20.77 1.13 -4.66
N GLY A 256 20.39 -0.03 -4.10
CA GLY A 256 21.14 -1.28 -4.30
C GLY A 256 21.63 -2.02 -3.05
N GLU A 257 21.38 -1.54 -1.83
CA GLU A 257 21.88 -2.19 -0.61
C GLU A 257 20.81 -2.84 0.27
N ASN A 258 19.53 -2.78 -0.11
CA ASN A 258 18.46 -3.38 0.68
C ASN A 258 17.97 -4.68 0.02
N GLU A 259 17.92 -5.78 0.78
CA GLU A 259 17.38 -7.07 0.31
C GLU A 259 15.92 -6.94 -0.17
N ARG A 260 15.18 -5.96 0.33
CA ARG A 260 13.81 -5.63 -0.10
C ARG A 260 13.70 -5.00 -1.49
N GLU A 261 14.81 -4.53 -2.06
CA GLU A 261 14.89 -4.03 -3.44
C GLU A 261 15.16 -5.16 -4.45
N LEU A 262 15.48 -6.37 -3.98
CA LEU A 262 15.81 -7.54 -4.79
C LEU A 262 14.64 -8.52 -5.01
N THR A 263 13.42 -8.15 -4.60
CA THR A 263 12.20 -8.98 -4.73
C THR A 263 11.02 -8.25 -5.34
#